data_AF-A0A0T5Z5Q5-F1
#
_entry.id   AF-A0A0T5Z5Q5-F1
#
_cell.length_a   1.000
_cell.length_b   1.000
_cell.length_c   1.000
_cell.angle_alpha   90.00
_cell.angle_beta   90.00
_cell.angle_gamma   90.00
#
_symmetry.space_group_name_H-M   'P 1'
#
loop_
_entity.id
_entity.type
_entity.pdbx_description
1 polymer ?
#
loop_
_entity_poly.entity_id
_entity_poly.type
_entity_poly.pdbx_seq_one_letter_code
_entity_poly.pdbx_strand_id
1 'polypeptide(L)' 'MSQEWYLSYNGQQTGPMDFAQAAARAQADPNGHAWRQGMAEWLPINQVP' A
#
# COMPACT_ATOMS: atom_id res chain seq x y z
N MET A 1 -10.28 14.70 -3.61
CA MET A 1 -9.88 13.97 -2.39
C MET A 1 -8.75 13.04 -2.81
N SER A 2 -7.54 13.26 -2.30
CA SER A 2 -6.39 12.38 -2.53
C SER A 2 -6.58 11.07 -1.74
N GLN A 3 -6.40 9.92 -2.38
CA GLN A 3 -6.44 8.64 -1.68
C GLN A 3 -5.14 8.42 -0.94
N GLU A 4 -5.22 8.26 0.38
CA GLU A 4 -4.09 7.96 1.24
C GLU A 4 -3.82 6.46 1.23
N TRP A 5 -2.62 6.10 0.76
CA TRP A 5 -2.12 4.75 0.75
C TRP A 5 -1.09 4.53 1.83
N TYR A 6 -1.07 3.31 2.33
CA TYR A 6 -0.09 2.83 3.27
C TYR A 6 0.43 1.49 2.78
N LEU A 7 1.72 1.27 2.96
CA LEU A 7 2.39 0.01 2.65
C LEU A 7 3.02 -0.54 3.92
N SER A 8 2.97 -1.85 4.11
CA SER A 8 3.59 -2.54 5.24
C SER A 8 4.55 -3.60 4.71
N TYR A 9 5.81 -3.48 5.11
CA TYR A 9 6.88 -4.41 4.78
C TYR A 9 7.50 -4.92 6.08
N ASN A 10 7.53 -6.23 6.29
CA ASN A 10 8.08 -6.85 7.51
C ASN A 10 7.51 -6.26 8.81
N GLY A 11 6.22 -5.87 8.82
CA GLY A 11 5.57 -5.24 9.97
C GLY A 11 5.84 -3.74 10.14
N GLN A 12 6.69 -3.14 9.29
CA GLN A 12 6.90 -1.69 9.27
C GLN A 12 5.94 -1.02 8.28
N GLN A 13 5.01 -0.24 8.82
CA GLN A 13 4.09 0.58 8.05
C GLN A 13 4.75 1.88 7.59
N THR A 14 4.52 2.25 6.33
CA THR A 14 4.93 3.53 5.75
C THR A 14 3.74 4.20 5.06
N GLY A 15 3.56 5.50 5.27
CA GLY A 15 2.47 6.33 4.71
C GLY A 15 2.00 7.40 5.71
N PRO A 16 0.98 8.21 5.37
CA PRO A 16 0.22 8.17 4.12
C PRO A 16 1.07 8.64 2.93
N MET A 17 0.81 8.04 1.77
CA MET A 17 1.40 8.43 0.49
C MET A 17 0.32 8.48 -0.58
N ASP A 18 0.57 9.17 -1.69
CA ASP A 18 -0.36 9.11 -2.82
C ASP A 18 -0.25 7.77 -3.57
N PHE A 19 -1.19 7.54 -4.48
CA PHE A 19 -1.20 6.31 -5.28
C PHE A 19 0.07 6.13 -6.11
N ALA A 20 0.65 7.19 -6.65
CA ALA A 20 1.83 7.10 -7.51
C ALA A 20 3.07 6.65 -6.70
N GLN A 21 3.25 7.19 -5.50
CA GLN A 21 4.31 6.80 -4.56
C GLN A 21 4.11 5.36 -4.07
N ALA A 22 2.87 4.98 -3.73
CA ALA A 22 2.55 3.62 -3.31
C ALA A 22 2.80 2.61 -4.44
N ALA A 23 2.33 2.90 -5.65
CA ALA A 23 2.50 2.05 -6.82
C ALA A 23 3.99 1.87 -7.17
N ALA A 24 4.79 2.93 -7.15
CA ALA A 24 6.23 2.84 -7.43
C ALA A 24 6.95 1.92 -6.42
N ARG A 25 6.59 2.00 -5.14
CA ARG A 25 7.16 1.14 -4.09
C ARG A 25 6.68 -0.31 -4.21
N ALA A 26 5.39 -0.50 -4.45
CA ALA A 26 4.79 -1.81 -4.69
C ALA A 26 5.37 -2.54 -5.91
N GLN A 27 5.72 -1.79 -6.97
CA GLN A 27 6.40 -2.33 -8.15
C GLN A 27 7.85 -2.74 -7.84
N ALA A 28 8.53 -2.01 -6.96
CA ALA A 28 9.90 -2.32 -6.56
C ALA A 28 9.96 -3.51 -5.59
N ASP A 29 9.00 -3.62 -4.67
CA ASP A 29 8.84 -4.75 -3.75
C ASP A 29 7.34 -5.12 -3.59
N PRO A 30 6.89 -6.22 -4.22
CA PRO A 30 5.51 -6.68 -4.13
C PRO A 30 5.24 -7.64 -2.95
N ASN A 31 6.22 -7.93 -2.09
CA ASN A 31 6.08 -8.89 -0.98
C ASN A 31 5.42 -8.29 0.27
N GLY A 32 5.06 -7.01 0.23
CA GLY A 32 4.39 -6.31 1.31
C GLY A 32 2.87 -6.43 1.28
N HIS A 33 2.24 -5.69 2.19
CA HIS A 33 0.80 -5.46 2.19
C HIS A 33 0.52 -4.00 1.88
N ALA A 34 -0.59 -3.71 1.20
CA ALA A 34 -1.09 -2.37 1.01
C ALA A 34 -2.45 -2.20 1.68
N TRP A 35 -2.71 -0.98 2.11
CA TRP A 35 -4.01 -0.57 2.59
C TRP A 35 -4.26 0.88 2.18
N ARG A 36 -5.52 1.21 1.92
CA ARG A 36 -5.98 2.59 1.76
C ARG A 36 -7.32 2.77 2.45
N GLN A 37 -7.66 4.02 2.74
CA GLN A 37 -8.97 4.36 3.27
C GLN A 37 -10.10 3.77 2.40
N GLY A 38 -10.99 3.00 3.03
CA GLY A 38 -12.08 2.29 2.37
C GLY A 38 -11.83 0.79 2.16
N MET A 39 -10.60 0.29 2.36
CA MET A 39 -10.34 -1.16 2.42
C MET A 39 -10.69 -1.71 3.80
N ALA A 40 -11.31 -2.90 3.85
CA ALA A 40 -11.68 -3.57 5.10
C ALA A 40 -10.44 -4.03 5.89
N GLU A 41 -9.38 -4.44 5.19
CA GLU A 41 -8.16 -4.98 5.78
C GLU A 41 -6.95 -4.73 4.85
N TRP A 42 -5.76 -4.97 5.39
CA TRP A 42 -4.52 -4.95 4.62
C TRP A 42 -4.49 -6.13 3.65
N LEU A 43 -4.32 -5.84 2.36
CA LEU A 43 -4.21 -6.88 1.34
C LEU A 43 -2.75 -7.04 0.92
N PRO A 44 -2.27 -8.27 0.64
CA PRO A 44 -1.01 -8.46 -0.06
C PRO A 44 -0.94 -7.59 -1.31
N ILE A 45 0.20 -6.94 -1.58
CA ILE A 45 0.33 -5.98 -2.69
C ILE A 45 -0.06 -6.60 -4.03
N ASN A 46 0.23 -7.88 -4.23
CA ASN A 46 -0.14 -8.64 -5.44
C ASN A 46 -1.62 -9.04 -5.53
N GLN A 47 -2.42 -8.78 -4.49
CA GLN A 47 -3.86 -9.02 -4.44
C GLN A 47 -4.67 -7.72 -4.43
N VAL A 48 -4.01 -6.57 -4.45
CA VAL A 48 -4.65 -5.27 -4.58
C VAL A 48 -5.07 -5.07 -6.05
N PRO A 49 -6.35 -4.80 -6.32
CA PRO A 49 -6.87 -4.67 -7.69
C PRO A 49 -6.44 -3.38 -8.40
#